data_AF-A0A9N9J8W5-F1
#
_entry.id   AF-A0A9N9J8W5-F1
#
_cell.length_a   1.000
_cell.length_b   1.000
_cell.length_c   1.000
_cell.angle_alpha   90.00
_cell.angle_beta   90.00
_cell.angle_gamma   90.00
#
_symmetry.space_group_name_H-M   'P 1'
#
loop_
_entity.id
_entity.type
_entity.pdbx_description
1 polymer ?
#
loop_
_entity_poly.entity_id
_entity_poly.type
_entity_poly.pdbx_seq_one_letter_code
_entity_poly.pdbx_strand_id
1 'polypeptide(L)'
;MIAISHVGIRTVFFSGLWLFVIIAFFHVFYREDLASNSGQTDSLLDTKTTIMVTPSQQQFKDVKVRVHREFIIDPDERFLAYFAHSGFHNQRVALANAMLLAKILNRTLLMPPILFGPPIPWVRFDKLYEKLLVSTKMGLEHCWKIPDQIPLPAECLNYFSSTTVSWDFLFDMEPIREWHKIIDRWEPSYGWLSQNLRVSLDEDFHFIKDTTLFDYRIHDSSFASPQNVKYKRRLDIKKLEEIDKKVLHLGSLFGLHRVTVEKPDS
;
A
#
# COMPACT_ATOMS: atom_id res chain seq x y z
N MET A 1 52.32 -31.54 -1.53
CA MET A 1 51.83 -32.19 -2.76
C MET A 1 50.31 -32.04 -2.76
N ILE A 2 49.80 -31.15 -3.60
CA ILE A 2 48.39 -30.71 -3.61
C ILE A 2 47.60 -31.61 -4.56
N ALA A 3 46.52 -32.21 -4.05
CA ALA A 3 45.55 -32.96 -4.84
C ALA A 3 44.48 -32.01 -5.39
N ILE A 4 44.26 -32.07 -6.71
CA ILE A 4 43.22 -31.32 -7.43
C ILE A 4 41.99 -32.23 -7.52
N SER A 5 40.86 -31.81 -6.94
CA SER A 5 39.56 -32.47 -7.12
C SER A 5 38.70 -31.69 -8.12
N HIS A 6 38.41 -32.35 -9.24
CA HIS A 6 37.41 -31.98 -10.25
C HIS A 6 36.00 -32.31 -9.73
N VAL A 7 35.12 -31.31 -9.56
CA VAL A 7 33.64 -31.48 -9.53
C VAL A 7 32.99 -30.20 -10.05
N GLY A 8 32.42 -30.19 -11.27
CA GLY A 8 30.97 -29.99 -11.40
C GLY A 8 30.53 -28.91 -12.42
N ILE A 9 30.89 -29.04 -13.71
CA ILE A 9 30.35 -28.19 -14.81
C ILE A 9 29.25 -28.97 -15.55
N ARG A 10 28.15 -29.33 -14.88
CA ARG A 10 27.05 -30.07 -15.55
C ARG A 10 25.62 -29.60 -15.27
N THR A 11 25.41 -28.51 -14.52
CA THR A 11 24.06 -28.04 -14.17
C THR A 11 23.54 -26.84 -14.95
N VAL A 12 24.33 -26.24 -15.85
CA VAL A 12 23.91 -25.01 -16.58
C VAL A 12 23.23 -25.31 -17.94
N PHE A 13 23.37 -26.53 -18.48
CA PHE A 13 22.82 -26.85 -19.81
C PHE A 13 21.35 -27.29 -19.83
N PHE A 14 20.75 -27.64 -18.69
CA PHE A 14 19.37 -28.13 -18.66
C PHE A 14 18.30 -27.05 -18.45
N SER A 15 18.64 -25.84 -17.99
CA SER A 15 17.63 -24.78 -17.76
C SER A 15 17.28 -23.97 -19.02
N GLY A 16 18.17 -23.92 -20.02
CA GLY A 16 17.91 -23.21 -21.28
C GLY A 16 16.95 -23.94 -22.23
N LEU A 17 16.96 -25.27 -22.23
CA LEU A 17 16.15 -26.07 -23.16
C LEU A 17 14.66 -26.05 -22.80
N TRP A 18 14.32 -25.99 -21.51
CA TRP A 18 12.93 -25.89 -21.06
C TRP A 18 12.28 -24.54 -21.39
N LEU A 19 13.03 -23.45 -21.38
CA LEU A 19 12.51 -22.13 -21.77
C LEU A 19 12.16 -22.08 -23.27
N PHE A 20 12.97 -22.72 -24.12
CA PHE A 20 12.71 -22.80 -25.55
C PHE A 20 11.51 -23.68 -25.89
N VAL A 21 11.31 -24.80 -25.18
CA VAL A 21 10.13 -25.66 -25.37
C VAL A 21 8.84 -24.93 -24.95
N ILE A 22 8.87 -24.19 -23.84
CA ILE A 22 7.71 -23.41 -23.38
C ILE A 22 7.37 -22.29 -24.38
N ILE A 23 8.36 -21.54 -24.86
CA ILE A 23 8.13 -20.47 -25.86
C ILE A 23 7.61 -21.05 -27.17
N ALA A 24 8.15 -22.18 -27.64
CA ALA A 24 7.66 -22.86 -28.85
C ALA A 24 6.23 -23.40 -28.68
N PHE A 25 5.89 -23.91 -27.49
CA PHE A 25 4.54 -24.40 -27.19
C PHE A 25 3.52 -23.25 -27.22
N PHE A 26 3.84 -22.09 -26.65
CA PHE A 26 2.98 -20.90 -26.74
C PHE A 26 2.87 -20.38 -28.17
N HIS A 27 3.94 -20.43 -28.97
CA HIS A 27 3.92 -19.92 -30.35
C HIS A 27 3.15 -20.82 -31.32
N VAL A 28 3.05 -22.12 -31.04
CA VAL A 28 2.26 -23.08 -31.84
C VAL A 28 0.78 -23.03 -31.42
N PHE A 29 0.47 -23.01 -30.12
CA PHE A 29 -0.92 -22.96 -29.66
C PHE A 29 -1.61 -21.61 -29.88
N TYR A 30 -0.89 -20.48 -29.83
CA TYR A 30 -1.50 -19.18 -30.18
C TYR A 30 -1.71 -18.97 -31.68
N ARG A 31 -1.12 -19.82 -32.54
CA ARG A 31 -1.26 -19.70 -34.00
C ARG A 31 -2.48 -20.44 -34.53
N GLU A 32 -3.01 -21.43 -33.81
CA GLU A 32 -4.23 -22.15 -34.22
C GLU A 32 -5.52 -21.37 -33.94
N ASP A 33 -5.54 -20.48 -32.93
CA ASP A 33 -6.73 -19.66 -32.63
C ASP A 33 -6.95 -18.49 -33.62
N LEU A 34 -5.96 -18.16 -34.46
CA LEU A 34 -6.10 -17.14 -35.52
C LEU A 34 -6.41 -17.74 -36.89
N ALA A 35 -6.47 -19.07 -37.03
CA ALA A 35 -6.72 -19.76 -38.30
C ALA A 35 -8.13 -20.38 -38.41
N SER A 36 -8.96 -20.31 -37.36
CA SER A 36 -10.34 -20.79 -37.39
C SER A 36 -11.34 -19.63 -37.31
N ASN A 37 -11.36 -18.79 -38.35
CA ASN A 37 -12.55 -18.03 -38.77
C ASN A 37 -12.28 -17.38 -40.13
N SER A 38 -12.00 -18.21 -41.14
CA SER A 38 -12.08 -17.81 -42.55
C SER A 38 -13.11 -18.67 -43.25
N GLY A 39 -14.31 -18.11 -43.46
CA GLY A 39 -15.29 -18.71 -44.34
C GLY A 39 -16.69 -18.18 -44.10
N GLN A 40 -17.05 -17.15 -44.88
CA GLN A 40 -18.24 -17.10 -45.73
C GLN A 40 -18.97 -15.76 -45.61
N THR A 41 -18.84 -14.92 -46.63
CA THR A 41 -19.88 -13.95 -47.00
C THR A 41 -19.71 -13.56 -48.46
N ASP A 42 -20.81 -13.73 -49.18
CA ASP A 42 -20.97 -13.45 -50.60
C ASP A 42 -20.66 -12.00 -50.97
N SER A 43 -20.24 -11.86 -52.23
CA SER A 43 -20.18 -10.59 -52.95
C SER A 43 -21.52 -9.87 -52.92
N LEU A 44 -21.58 -8.69 -52.31
CA LEU A 44 -22.61 -7.67 -52.61
C LEU A 44 -22.10 -6.27 -52.22
N LEU A 45 -21.88 -5.47 -53.26
CA LEU A 45 -21.83 -4.02 -53.32
C LEU A 45 -20.94 -3.24 -52.33
N ASP A 46 -19.84 -2.74 -52.88
CA ASP A 46 -19.00 -1.65 -52.38
C ASP A 46 -19.84 -0.45 -51.91
N THR A 47 -20.06 -0.34 -50.60
CA THR A 47 -20.44 0.92 -49.96
C THR A 47 -19.54 1.10 -48.75
N LYS A 48 -18.49 1.91 -48.94
CA LYS A 48 -17.53 2.29 -47.91
C LYS A 48 -18.22 3.20 -46.88
N THR A 49 -18.99 2.60 -45.98
CA THR A 49 -19.57 3.29 -44.83
C THR A 49 -18.44 3.58 -43.85
N THR A 50 -17.88 4.79 -43.94
CA THR A 50 -17.04 5.36 -42.89
C THR A 50 -17.86 5.38 -41.60
N ILE A 51 -17.63 4.40 -40.72
CA ILE A 51 -18.15 4.44 -39.36
C ILE A 51 -17.41 5.58 -38.68
N MET A 52 -18.02 6.76 -38.66
CA MET A 52 -17.62 7.83 -37.75
C MET A 52 -17.94 7.33 -36.36
N VAL A 53 -16.94 6.75 -35.69
CA VAL A 53 -16.96 6.59 -34.24
C VAL A 53 -16.94 8.01 -33.69
N THR A 54 -18.12 8.58 -33.46
CA THR A 54 -18.25 9.80 -32.66
C THR A 54 -17.60 9.47 -31.33
N PRO A 55 -16.50 10.14 -30.93
CA PRO A 55 -15.94 9.92 -29.62
C PRO A 55 -17.08 10.21 -28.65
N SER A 56 -17.51 9.20 -27.90
CA SER A 56 -18.48 9.45 -26.85
C SER A 56 -17.86 10.55 -26.00
N GLN A 57 -18.57 11.66 -25.84
CA GLN A 57 -18.15 12.70 -24.92
C GLN A 57 -18.12 12.03 -23.56
N GLN A 58 -16.94 11.55 -23.15
CA GLN A 58 -16.71 11.02 -21.82
C GLN A 58 -16.96 12.19 -20.89
N GLN A 59 -18.15 12.23 -20.33
CA GLN A 59 -18.51 13.23 -19.35
C GLN A 59 -17.79 12.86 -18.06
N PHE A 60 -16.67 13.53 -17.80
CA PHE A 60 -15.97 13.41 -16.53
C PHE A 60 -16.87 14.00 -15.45
N LYS A 61 -17.24 13.18 -14.46
CA LYS A 61 -17.97 13.61 -13.27
C LYS A 61 -16.99 13.73 -12.12
N ASP A 62 -16.96 14.90 -11.49
CA ASP A 62 -16.21 15.07 -10.25
C ASP A 62 -16.82 14.19 -9.16
N VAL A 63 -15.98 13.36 -8.54
CA VAL A 63 -16.38 12.49 -7.44
C VAL A 63 -15.66 12.92 -6.18
N LYS A 64 -16.43 13.10 -5.10
CA LYS A 64 -15.88 13.42 -3.78
C LYS A 64 -15.18 12.18 -3.21
N VAL A 65 -13.87 12.12 -3.38
CA VAL A 65 -13.03 11.01 -2.88
C VAL A 65 -12.54 11.21 -1.45
N ARG A 66 -12.67 12.43 -0.91
CA ARG A 66 -12.34 12.75 0.48
C ARG A 66 -13.61 12.76 1.32
N VAL A 67 -13.66 11.88 2.31
CA VAL A 67 -14.69 11.88 3.34
C VAL A 67 -14.10 12.53 4.57
N HIS A 68 -14.72 13.63 5.02
CA HIS A 68 -14.38 14.26 6.29
C HIS A 68 -15.38 13.76 7.32
N ARG A 69 -14.88 13.08 8.35
CA ARG A 69 -15.65 12.66 9.51
C ARG A 69 -15.18 13.46 10.70
N GLU A 70 -16.13 14.09 11.38
CA GLU A 70 -15.83 14.72 12.67
C GLU A 70 -15.55 13.62 13.70
N PHE A 71 -14.65 13.90 14.64
CA PHE A 71 -14.31 12.98 15.72
C PHE A 71 -14.13 13.76 17.01
N ILE A 72 -14.54 13.14 18.11
CA ILE A 72 -14.32 13.65 19.46
C ILE A 72 -13.18 12.83 20.06
N ILE A 73 -12.18 13.56 20.56
CA ILE A 73 -11.02 12.99 21.23
C ILE A 73 -11.30 12.92 22.73
N ASP A 74 -11.25 11.72 23.27
CA ASP A 74 -11.22 11.51 24.71
C ASP A 74 -9.79 11.80 25.22
N PRO A 75 -9.61 12.60 26.30
CA PRO A 75 -8.29 12.87 26.86
C PRO A 75 -7.45 11.63 27.19
N ASP A 76 -8.09 10.52 27.55
CA ASP A 76 -7.45 9.25 27.93
C ASP A 76 -7.28 8.28 26.73
N GLU A 77 -7.71 8.71 25.54
CA GLU A 77 -7.64 7.92 24.33
C GLU A 77 -6.20 7.66 23.89
N ARG A 78 -5.93 6.41 23.52
CA ARG A 78 -4.65 5.97 22.99
C ARG A 78 -4.79 5.63 21.52
N PHE A 79 -3.76 5.96 20.75
CA PHE A 79 -3.75 5.89 19.30
C PHE A 79 -2.70 4.93 18.78
N LEU A 80 -3.02 4.29 17.66
CA LEU A 80 -2.10 3.52 16.84
C LEU A 80 -1.96 4.21 15.48
N ALA A 81 -0.74 4.59 15.11
CA ALA A 81 -0.44 5.14 13.79
C ALA A 81 0.54 4.24 13.03
N TYR A 82 0.50 4.31 11.70
CA TYR A 82 1.47 3.66 10.83
C TYR A 82 1.71 4.47 9.55
N PHE A 83 2.77 4.13 8.81
CA PHE A 83 3.02 4.70 7.49
C PHE A 83 2.44 3.84 6.36
N ALA A 84 1.60 4.44 5.52
CA ALA A 84 1.22 3.87 4.24
C ALA A 84 2.33 4.08 3.21
N HIS A 85 2.63 3.04 2.43
CA HIS A 85 3.60 3.11 1.33
C HIS A 85 3.34 1.95 0.35
N SER A 86 4.14 1.86 -0.71
CA SER A 86 4.00 0.87 -1.79
C SER A 86 2.67 1.00 -2.55
N GLY A 87 2.41 0.06 -3.47
CA GLY A 87 1.14 0.00 -4.21
C GLY A 87 -0.06 -0.38 -3.34
N PHE A 88 -1.25 -0.12 -3.86
CA PHE A 88 -2.55 -0.31 -3.19
C PHE A 88 -2.71 -1.69 -2.51
N HIS A 89 -2.30 -2.76 -3.18
CA HIS A 89 -2.36 -4.12 -2.63
C HIS A 89 -1.57 -4.27 -1.33
N ASN A 90 -0.41 -3.61 -1.22
CA ASN A 90 0.40 -3.62 0.00
C ASN A 90 -0.17 -2.72 1.09
N GLN A 91 -0.77 -1.58 0.71
CA GLN A 91 -1.47 -0.69 1.63
C GLN A 91 -2.67 -1.40 2.27
N ARG A 92 -3.42 -2.21 1.50
CA ARG A 92 -4.52 -3.03 2.04
C ARG A 92 -4.05 -4.06 3.06
N VAL A 93 -2.93 -4.72 2.81
CA VAL A 93 -2.31 -5.63 3.78
C VAL A 93 -1.88 -4.88 5.04
N ALA A 94 -1.30 -3.69 4.88
CA ALA A 94 -0.92 -2.85 6.01
C ALA A 94 -2.14 -2.41 6.85
N LEU A 95 -3.25 -2.04 6.21
CA LEU A 95 -4.49 -1.71 6.91
C LEU A 95 -5.02 -2.89 7.72
N ALA A 96 -5.09 -4.09 7.12
CA ALA A 96 -5.55 -5.28 7.83
C ALA A 96 -4.70 -5.59 9.08
N ASN A 97 -3.37 -5.50 8.95
CA ASN A 97 -2.46 -5.66 10.09
C ASN A 97 -2.66 -4.57 11.14
N ALA A 98 -2.84 -3.31 10.72
CA ALA A 98 -3.04 -2.17 11.61
C ALA A 98 -4.35 -2.25 12.38
N MET A 99 -5.44 -2.66 11.71
CA MET A 99 -6.75 -2.87 12.33
C MET A 99 -6.70 -3.95 13.41
N LEU A 100 -6.10 -5.10 13.10
CA LEU A 100 -5.94 -6.18 14.06
C LEU A 100 -5.12 -5.73 15.27
N LEU A 101 -3.98 -5.08 15.02
CA LEU A 101 -3.12 -4.59 16.09
C LEU A 101 -3.80 -3.51 16.94
N ALA A 102 -4.53 -2.59 16.31
CA ALA A 102 -5.27 -1.53 16.99
C ALA A 102 -6.34 -2.10 17.92
N LYS A 103 -7.06 -3.13 17.47
CA LYS A 103 -8.05 -3.84 18.26
C LYS A 103 -7.42 -4.52 19.47
N ILE A 104 -6.37 -5.31 19.26
CA ILE A 104 -5.71 -6.07 20.33
C ILE A 104 -5.13 -5.12 21.38
N LEU A 105 -4.49 -4.02 20.96
CA LEU A 105 -3.92 -3.03 21.89
C LEU A 105 -4.96 -2.07 22.49
N ASN A 106 -6.24 -2.20 22.11
CA ASN A 106 -7.31 -1.27 22.45
C ASN A 106 -6.94 0.21 22.20
N ARG A 107 -6.38 0.49 21.02
CA ARG A 107 -5.95 1.83 20.59
C ARG A 107 -6.73 2.26 19.36
N THR A 108 -7.26 3.48 19.34
CA THR A 108 -7.92 4.05 18.15
C THR A 108 -6.94 4.10 16.98
N LEU A 109 -7.38 3.58 15.83
CA LEU A 109 -6.54 3.53 14.64
C LEU A 109 -6.54 4.88 13.93
N LEU A 110 -5.35 5.45 13.72
CA LEU A 110 -5.12 6.60 12.86
C LEU A 110 -4.84 6.11 11.44
N MET A 111 -5.90 6.02 10.63
CA MET A 111 -5.86 5.39 9.32
C MET A 111 -5.39 6.39 8.25
N PRO A 112 -4.23 6.18 7.59
CA PRO A 112 -3.81 7.02 6.48
C PRO A 112 -4.73 6.80 5.25
N PRO A 113 -4.83 7.79 4.35
CA PRO A 113 -5.57 7.63 3.11
C PRO A 113 -4.89 6.61 2.18
N ILE A 114 -5.64 6.14 1.19
CA ILE A 114 -5.08 5.33 0.12
C ILE A 114 -4.26 6.23 -0.79
N LEU A 115 -3.01 5.84 -1.03
CA LEU A 115 -2.12 6.52 -1.97
C LEU A 115 -2.22 5.87 -3.35
N PHE A 116 -2.67 6.64 -4.35
CA PHE A 116 -2.71 6.24 -5.76
C PHE A 116 -1.70 7.04 -6.59
N GLY A 117 -1.24 6.42 -7.68
CA GLY A 117 -0.16 6.92 -8.54
C GLY A 117 1.12 6.09 -8.39
N PRO A 118 2.29 6.67 -8.72
CA PRO A 118 3.58 6.03 -8.50
C PRO A 118 3.74 5.58 -7.04
N PRO A 119 4.10 4.31 -6.79
CA PRO A 119 4.20 3.80 -5.43
C PRO A 119 5.35 4.47 -4.68
N ILE A 120 5.10 4.90 -3.44
CA ILE A 120 6.16 5.36 -2.55
C ILE A 120 6.98 4.13 -2.13
N PRO A 121 8.26 4.01 -2.53
CA PRO A 121 9.05 2.86 -2.18
C PRO A 121 9.28 2.82 -0.67
N TRP A 122 9.37 1.61 -0.13
CA TRP A 122 9.83 1.46 1.24
C TRP A 122 11.25 2.02 1.38
N VAL A 123 11.46 2.77 2.46
CA VAL A 123 12.75 3.22 2.96
C VAL A 123 12.68 3.21 4.49
N ARG A 124 13.81 3.43 5.17
CA ARG A 124 13.86 3.49 6.65
C ARG A 124 12.87 4.52 7.21
N PHE A 125 12.37 4.26 8.40
CA PHE A 125 11.33 5.05 9.09
C PHE A 125 11.41 6.57 8.86
N ASP A 126 12.51 7.23 9.23
CA ASP A 126 12.62 8.69 9.16
C ASP A 126 12.59 9.20 7.71
N LYS A 127 13.21 8.46 6.78
CA LYS A 127 13.17 8.77 5.35
C LYS A 127 11.81 8.50 4.72
N LEU A 128 11.06 7.55 5.27
CA LEU A 128 9.71 7.28 4.79
C LEU A 128 8.77 8.40 5.19
N TYR A 129 8.92 8.90 6.43
CA TYR A 129 8.21 10.10 6.90
C TYR A 129 8.48 11.30 5.98
N GLU A 130 9.76 11.62 5.71
CA GLU A 130 10.14 12.70 4.80
C GLU A 130 9.49 12.54 3.41
N LYS A 131 9.53 11.33 2.84
CA LYS A 131 8.89 11.03 1.55
C LYS A 131 7.38 11.24 1.58
N LEU A 132 6.72 10.87 2.68
CA LEU A 132 5.28 11.05 2.83
C LEU A 132 4.91 12.53 2.92
N LEU A 133 5.67 13.34 3.65
CA LEU A 133 5.43 14.79 3.73
C LEU A 133 5.48 15.47 2.35
N VAL A 134 6.50 15.15 1.55
CA VAL A 134 6.65 15.75 0.21
C VAL A 134 5.73 15.15 -0.85
N SER A 135 5.04 14.03 -0.54
CA SER A 135 4.03 13.43 -1.42
C SER A 135 2.63 14.05 -1.25
N THR A 136 2.44 14.88 -0.23
CA THR A 136 1.16 15.56 0.01
C THR A 136 0.91 16.64 -1.04
N LYS A 137 -0.37 16.97 -1.25
CA LYS A 137 -0.80 18.09 -2.11
C LYS A 137 -1.15 19.35 -1.32
N MET A 138 -0.85 19.38 -0.02
CA MET A 138 -1.13 20.52 0.84
C MET A 138 -0.34 21.73 0.36
N GLY A 139 -1.00 22.85 0.10
CA GLY A 139 -0.36 24.06 -0.44
C GLY A 139 -0.16 24.05 -1.96
N LEU A 140 -0.52 22.96 -2.65
CA LEU A 140 -0.44 22.83 -4.11
C LEU A 140 -1.81 22.98 -4.79
N GLU A 141 -2.81 23.52 -4.09
CA GLU A 141 -4.19 23.68 -4.59
C GLU A 141 -4.29 24.66 -5.77
N HIS A 142 -3.23 25.39 -6.09
CA HIS A 142 -3.17 26.26 -7.26
C HIS A 142 -2.77 25.49 -8.53
N CYS A 143 -2.09 24.34 -8.42
CA CYS A 143 -1.55 23.60 -9.56
C CYS A 143 -2.62 23.11 -10.54
N TRP A 144 -3.84 22.79 -10.06
CA TRP A 144 -4.93 22.36 -10.95
C TRP A 144 -5.49 23.49 -11.83
N LYS A 145 -5.22 24.75 -11.49
CA LYS A 145 -5.72 25.93 -12.22
C LYS A 145 -4.80 26.35 -13.36
N ILE A 146 -3.62 25.75 -13.47
CA ILE A 146 -2.63 26.10 -14.49
C ILE A 146 -3.10 25.53 -15.83
N PRO A 147 -3.29 26.35 -16.88
CA PRO A 147 -3.69 25.87 -18.19
C PRO A 147 -2.64 24.94 -18.81
N ASP A 148 -3.09 23.89 -19.51
CA ASP A 148 -2.23 22.86 -20.13
C ASP A 148 -1.21 23.42 -21.14
N GLN A 149 -1.44 24.63 -21.67
CA GLN A 149 -0.55 25.29 -22.64
C GLN A 149 0.67 25.95 -21.98
N ILE A 150 0.68 26.08 -20.65
CA ILE A 150 1.75 26.73 -19.90
C ILE A 150 2.60 25.65 -19.22
N PRO A 151 3.95 25.71 -19.32
CA PRO A 151 4.81 24.80 -18.58
C PRO A 151 4.53 24.88 -17.07
N LEU A 152 4.35 23.71 -16.46
CA LEU A 152 4.14 23.63 -15.01
C LEU A 152 5.40 24.11 -14.26
N PRO A 153 5.24 24.90 -13.18
CA PRO A 153 6.35 25.24 -12.31
C PRO A 153 6.85 23.98 -11.58
N ALA A 154 8.08 24.02 -11.05
CA ALA A 154 8.79 22.85 -10.54
C ALA A 154 8.00 22.11 -9.45
N GLU A 155 7.30 22.84 -8.57
CA GLU A 155 6.46 22.32 -7.51
C GLU A 155 5.20 21.59 -8.00
N CYS A 156 4.72 21.91 -9.20
CA CYS A 156 3.52 21.31 -9.78
C CYS A 156 3.81 20.15 -10.73
N LEU A 157 5.08 19.89 -11.09
CA LEU A 157 5.46 18.85 -12.07
C LEU A 157 4.86 17.47 -11.76
N ASN A 158 4.79 17.11 -10.47
CA ASN A 158 4.26 15.82 -10.02
C ASN A 158 2.81 15.89 -9.53
N TYR A 159 2.16 17.07 -9.58
CA TYR A 159 0.86 17.29 -8.96
C TYR A 159 -0.23 16.36 -9.50
N PHE A 160 -0.22 16.06 -10.80
CA PHE A 160 -1.21 15.20 -11.45
C PHE A 160 -0.85 13.71 -11.44
N SER A 161 0.36 13.35 -10.98
CA SER A 161 0.85 11.97 -11.02
C SER A 161 0.25 11.08 -9.91
N SER A 162 -0.19 11.67 -8.81
CA SER A 162 -0.67 10.95 -7.63
C SER A 162 -1.98 11.53 -7.11
N THR A 163 -2.69 10.76 -6.29
CA THR A 163 -3.84 11.26 -5.54
C THR A 163 -4.02 10.46 -4.26
N THR A 164 -4.77 11.02 -3.32
CA THR A 164 -5.14 10.36 -2.05
C THR A 164 -6.65 10.20 -2.00
N VAL A 165 -7.16 9.01 -1.69
CA VAL A 165 -8.61 8.78 -1.57
C VAL A 165 -8.97 8.12 -0.23
N SER A 166 -10.23 8.26 0.19
CA SER A 166 -10.72 7.64 1.43
C SER A 166 -10.83 6.13 1.25
N TRP A 167 -10.70 5.38 2.33
CA TRP A 167 -11.06 3.96 2.30
C TRP A 167 -12.56 3.77 2.03
N ASP A 168 -13.41 4.67 2.55
CA ASP A 168 -14.87 4.70 2.29
C ASP A 168 -15.22 4.89 0.81
N PHE A 169 -14.28 5.39 0.00
CA PHE A 169 -14.50 5.55 -1.43
C PHE A 169 -14.47 4.21 -2.17
N LEU A 170 -13.69 3.23 -1.68
CA LEU A 170 -13.54 1.92 -2.32
C LEU A 170 -14.24 0.79 -1.57
N PHE A 171 -14.49 0.96 -0.28
CA PHE A 171 -15.04 -0.06 0.60
C PHE A 171 -16.13 0.51 1.48
N ASP A 172 -17.13 -0.30 1.81
CA ASP A 172 -18.01 0.00 2.93
C ASP A 172 -17.25 -0.19 4.24
N MET A 173 -16.88 0.93 4.87
CA MET A 173 -16.11 0.95 6.11
C MET A 173 -17.01 1.02 7.35
N GLU A 174 -18.33 1.16 7.24
CA GLU A 174 -19.21 1.29 8.41
C GLU A 174 -19.11 0.07 9.35
N PRO A 175 -19.21 -1.20 8.88
CA PRO A 175 -19.09 -2.35 9.78
C PRO A 175 -17.74 -2.42 10.50
N ILE A 176 -16.69 -1.93 9.84
CA ILE A 176 -15.34 -1.89 10.37
C ILE A 176 -15.22 -0.81 11.47
N ARG A 177 -15.84 0.35 11.26
CA ARG A 177 -15.84 1.47 12.21
C ARG A 177 -16.71 1.17 13.44
N GLU A 178 -17.76 0.36 13.27
CA GLU A 178 -18.54 -0.20 14.40
C GLU A 178 -17.71 -1.18 15.22
N TRP A 179 -16.89 -2.02 14.56
CA TRP A 179 -16.05 -3.01 15.24
C TRP A 179 -14.87 -2.38 16.01
N HIS A 180 -14.30 -1.29 15.51
CA HIS A 180 -13.18 -0.59 16.15
C HIS A 180 -13.14 0.90 15.79
N LYS A 181 -12.80 1.76 16.75
CA LYS A 181 -12.71 3.21 16.51
C LYS A 181 -11.56 3.54 15.55
N ILE A 182 -11.88 4.28 14.50
CA ILE A 182 -10.95 4.71 13.45
C ILE A 182 -11.10 6.21 13.20
N ILE A 183 -9.98 6.91 13.12
CA ILE A 183 -9.90 8.31 12.70
C ILE A 183 -9.15 8.36 11.36
N ASP A 184 -9.76 9.01 10.37
CA ASP A 184 -9.15 9.20 9.06
C ASP A 184 -8.07 10.29 9.14
N ARG A 185 -6.81 9.88 9.01
CA ARG A 185 -5.64 10.75 9.11
C ARG A 185 -5.17 11.17 7.72
N TRP A 186 -5.73 12.26 7.21
CA TRP A 186 -5.40 12.78 5.88
C TRP A 186 -4.00 13.39 5.76
N GLU A 187 -3.43 13.85 6.87
CA GLU A 187 -2.12 14.50 6.89
C GLU A 187 -1.07 13.66 7.61
N PRO A 188 0.07 13.35 6.96
CA PRO A 188 1.12 12.54 7.57
C PRO A 188 1.97 13.33 8.57
N SER A 189 1.85 14.65 8.67
CA SER A 189 2.68 15.46 9.56
C SER A 189 2.44 15.16 11.04
N TYR A 190 3.49 15.24 11.86
CA TYR A 190 3.36 15.16 13.32
C TYR A 190 2.69 16.42 13.89
N GLY A 191 2.87 17.57 13.25
CA GLY A 191 2.19 18.81 13.62
C GLY A 191 0.67 18.67 13.58
N TRP A 192 0.14 18.04 12.52
CA TRP A 192 -1.29 17.74 12.44
C TRP A 192 -1.75 16.84 13.59
N LEU A 193 -0.99 15.78 13.91
CA LEU A 193 -1.34 14.89 15.03
C LEU A 193 -1.37 15.64 16.36
N SER A 194 -0.34 16.45 16.64
CA SER A 194 -0.26 17.22 17.88
C SER A 194 -1.43 18.20 18.03
N GLN A 195 -1.78 18.91 16.96
CA GLN A 195 -2.86 19.89 16.96
C GLN A 195 -4.24 19.22 17.10
N ASN A 196 -4.49 18.14 16.36
CA ASN A 196 -5.83 17.53 16.29
C ASN A 196 -6.10 16.53 17.42
N LEU A 197 -5.06 15.88 17.95
CA LEU A 197 -5.19 14.89 19.04
C LEU A 197 -4.82 15.45 20.42
N ARG A 198 -4.37 16.71 20.50
CA ARG A 198 -3.91 17.36 21.74
C ARG A 198 -2.80 16.57 22.43
N VAL A 199 -1.79 16.18 21.64
CA VAL A 199 -0.64 15.38 22.08
C VAL A 199 0.69 16.11 21.86
N SER A 200 1.62 15.94 22.78
CA SER A 200 3.00 16.44 22.69
C SER A 200 3.89 15.44 21.98
N LEU A 201 4.61 15.87 20.94
CA LEU A 201 5.49 14.97 20.17
C LEU A 201 6.58 14.32 21.03
N ASP A 202 7.13 15.06 21.99
CA ASP A 202 8.26 14.62 22.80
C ASP A 202 7.82 13.73 23.98
N GLU A 203 6.60 13.91 24.47
CA GLU A 203 6.12 13.25 25.68
C GLU A 203 5.19 12.07 25.38
N ASP A 204 4.33 12.20 24.36
CA ASP A 204 3.20 11.30 24.12
C ASP A 204 3.46 10.23 23.05
N PHE A 205 4.56 10.31 22.31
CA PHE A 205 4.85 9.38 21.21
C PHE A 205 5.82 8.28 21.62
N HIS A 206 5.51 7.06 21.20
CA HIS A 206 6.46 5.95 21.13
C HIS A 206 6.61 5.51 19.67
N PHE A 207 7.84 5.58 19.14
CA PHE A 207 8.13 5.21 17.76
C PHE A 207 8.73 3.81 17.64
N ILE A 208 8.06 2.93 16.89
CA ILE A 208 8.62 1.65 16.48
C ILE A 208 9.21 1.82 15.08
N LYS A 209 10.49 2.20 15.05
CA LYS A 209 11.22 2.48 13.81
C LYS A 209 11.74 1.19 13.17
N ASP A 210 11.31 0.93 11.94
CA ASP A 210 11.83 -0.15 11.11
C ASP A 210 13.10 0.27 10.36
N THR A 211 14.08 -0.63 10.37
CA THR A 211 15.40 -0.44 9.75
C THR A 211 15.56 -1.19 8.43
N THR A 212 14.70 -2.17 8.17
CA THR A 212 14.64 -2.96 6.93
C THR A 212 13.18 -3.27 6.57
N LEU A 213 12.91 -3.57 5.30
CA LEU A 213 11.56 -3.87 4.80
C LEU A 213 10.82 -4.93 5.64
N PHE A 214 11.54 -5.96 6.07
CA PHE A 214 11.04 -7.02 6.94
C PHE A 214 11.74 -6.96 8.30
N ASP A 215 11.72 -5.79 8.95
CA ASP A 215 12.39 -5.62 10.25
C ASP A 215 11.73 -6.46 11.35
N TYR A 216 10.48 -6.19 11.71
CA TYR A 216 9.83 -6.87 12.83
C TYR A 216 8.58 -7.67 12.45
N ARG A 217 8.27 -8.70 13.24
CA ARG A 217 6.98 -9.39 13.28
C ARG A 217 6.40 -9.33 14.68
N ILE A 218 5.10 -9.11 14.80
CA ILE A 218 4.38 -8.93 16.06
C ILE A 218 3.63 -10.23 16.41
N HIS A 219 3.83 -10.76 17.61
CA HIS A 219 3.25 -12.01 18.09
C HIS A 219 2.45 -11.82 19.39
N ASP A 220 1.31 -12.49 19.49
CA ASP A 220 0.44 -12.53 20.68
C ASP A 220 0.84 -13.63 21.70
N SER A 221 1.52 -14.67 21.23
CA SER A 221 2.06 -15.75 22.06
C SER A 221 3.43 -15.35 22.61
N SER A 222 3.82 -15.94 23.75
CA SER A 222 5.21 -15.87 24.26
C SER A 222 6.03 -17.09 23.82
N PHE A 223 5.41 -18.03 23.09
CA PHE A 223 6.08 -19.23 22.63
C PHE A 223 7.02 -18.91 21.47
N ALA A 224 8.16 -19.59 21.45
CA ALA A 224 9.12 -19.51 20.36
C ALA A 224 8.44 -20.02 19.08
N SER A 225 7.94 -19.10 18.26
CA SER A 225 7.48 -19.41 16.91
C SER A 225 8.73 -19.81 16.10
N PRO A 226 8.64 -20.80 15.20
CA PRO A 226 9.78 -21.19 14.36
C PRO A 226 10.44 -19.97 13.74
N GLN A 227 11.78 -19.96 13.76
CA GLN A 227 12.58 -18.82 13.37
C GLN A 227 12.23 -18.40 11.94
N ASN A 228 11.47 -17.31 11.82
CA ASN A 228 11.06 -16.81 10.52
C ASN A 228 12.24 -16.06 9.89
N VAL A 229 12.91 -16.70 8.93
CA VAL A 229 14.07 -16.14 8.21
C VAL A 229 13.76 -14.77 7.58
N LYS A 230 12.49 -14.49 7.30
CA LYS A 230 12.06 -13.24 6.65
C LYS A 230 12.17 -12.03 7.57
N TYR A 231 11.78 -12.16 8.85
CA TYR A 231 11.68 -11.02 9.77
C TYR A 231 12.85 -11.01 10.76
N LYS A 232 13.53 -9.87 10.90
CA LYS A 232 14.76 -9.77 11.70
C LYS A 232 14.51 -9.75 13.21
N ARG A 233 13.40 -9.16 13.64
CA ARG A 233 13.05 -8.92 15.03
C ARG A 233 11.66 -9.46 15.34
N ARG A 234 11.48 -9.89 16.58
CA ARG A 234 10.18 -10.21 17.16
C ARG A 234 9.76 -9.08 18.08
N LEU A 235 8.50 -8.67 17.98
CA LEU A 235 7.84 -7.82 18.96
C LEU A 235 6.73 -8.64 19.61
N ASP A 236 6.61 -8.54 20.92
CA ASP A 236 5.57 -9.25 21.68
C ASP A 236 4.44 -8.28 22.00
N ILE A 237 3.19 -8.64 21.71
CA ILE A 237 2.01 -7.80 21.96
C ILE A 237 1.95 -7.35 23.42
N LYS A 238 2.25 -8.24 24.38
CA LYS A 238 2.28 -7.88 25.82
C LYS A 238 3.21 -6.70 26.12
N LYS A 239 4.39 -6.66 25.49
CA LYS A 239 5.33 -5.53 25.66
C LYS A 239 4.82 -4.26 24.98
N LEU A 240 4.02 -4.38 23.92
CA LEU A 240 3.39 -3.24 23.27
C LEU A 240 2.22 -2.68 24.09
N GLU A 241 1.48 -3.54 24.80
CA GLU A 241 0.41 -3.15 25.74
C GLU A 241 0.97 -2.37 26.94
N GLU A 242 2.16 -2.73 27.41
CA GLU A 242 2.88 -2.06 28.51
C GLU A 242 3.35 -0.63 28.15
N ILE A 243 3.34 -0.25 26.86
CA ILE A 243 3.71 1.11 26.43
C ILE A 243 2.59 2.07 26.86
N ASP A 244 2.89 2.97 27.79
CA ASP A 244 1.98 3.95 28.36
C ASP A 244 1.75 5.19 27.48
N LYS A 245 2.57 5.37 26.44
CA LYS A 245 2.49 6.51 25.51
C LYS A 245 1.14 6.58 24.79
N LYS A 246 0.59 7.80 24.66
CA LYS A 246 -0.69 8.03 23.97
C LYS A 246 -0.64 7.59 22.52
N VAL A 247 0.43 7.88 21.79
CA VAL A 247 0.56 7.52 20.37
C VAL A 247 1.64 6.45 20.20
N LEU A 248 1.22 5.24 19.84
CA LEU A 248 2.14 4.21 19.34
C LEU A 248 2.24 4.34 17.82
N HIS A 249 3.38 4.81 17.32
CA HIS A 249 3.59 5.08 15.90
C HIS A 249 4.58 4.09 15.30
N LEU A 250 4.10 3.29 14.36
CA LEU A 250 4.87 2.27 13.66
C LEU A 250 5.29 2.76 12.27
N GLY A 251 6.39 2.21 11.76
CA GLY A 251 6.76 2.42 10.37
C GLY A 251 5.89 1.62 9.42
N SER A 252 6.50 0.69 8.70
CA SER A 252 5.77 -0.22 7.81
C SER A 252 4.98 -1.29 8.58
N LEU A 253 3.68 -1.37 8.31
CA LEU A 253 2.84 -2.53 8.65
C LEU A 253 2.54 -3.43 7.44
N PHE A 254 3.17 -3.19 6.29
CA PHE A 254 3.06 -4.06 5.13
C PHE A 254 3.68 -5.44 5.43
N GLY A 255 3.17 -6.48 4.76
CA GLY A 255 3.76 -7.81 4.76
C GLY A 255 2.80 -8.85 5.32
N LEU A 256 2.70 -9.98 4.63
CA LEU A 256 1.89 -11.09 5.10
C LEU A 256 2.39 -11.57 6.47
N HIS A 257 1.44 -11.84 7.35
CA HIS A 257 1.66 -12.28 8.72
C HIS A 257 2.56 -11.34 9.54
N ARG A 258 2.55 -10.02 9.25
CA ARG A 258 3.27 -9.03 10.07
C ARG A 258 2.79 -9.04 11.52
N VAL A 259 1.49 -9.19 11.71
CA VAL A 259 0.84 -9.44 13.00
C VAL A 259 0.31 -10.87 12.96
N THR A 260 0.68 -11.67 13.96
CA THR A 260 0.18 -13.04 14.11
C THR A 260 -0.54 -13.19 15.43
N VAL A 261 -1.73 -13.76 15.31
CA VAL A 261 -2.57 -14.16 16.42
C VAL A 261 -2.61 -15.69 16.40
N GLU A 262 -2.02 -16.30 17.42
CA GLU A 262 -1.93 -17.75 17.61
C GLU A 262 -2.91 -18.22 18.68
N LYS A 263 -3.44 -17.32 19.52
CA LYS A 263 -4.46 -17.64 20.53
C LYS A 263 -5.87 -17.63 19.93
N PRO A 264 -6.75 -18.58 20.31
CA PRO A 264 -8.12 -18.64 19.81
C PRO A 264 -9.02 -17.45 20.21
N ASP A 265 -8.70 -16.78 21.33
CA ASP A 265 -9.59 -15.79 21.98
C ASP A 265 -9.14 -14.33 21.79
N SER A 266 -8.29 -14.04 20.79
CA SER A 266 -7.72 -12.70 20.53
C SER A 266 -8.44 -11.94 19.42
#